data_AF-A0A925FUH5-F1
#
_entry.id   AF-A0A925FUH5-F1
#
_cell.length_a   1.000
_cell.length_b   1.000
_cell.length_c   1.000
_cell.angle_alpha   90.00
_cell.angle_beta   90.00
_cell.angle_gamma   90.00
#
_symmetry.space_group_name_H-M   'P 1'
#
loop_
_entity.id
_entity.type
_entity.pdbx_description
1 polymer ?
#
loop_
_entity_poly.entity_id
_entity_poly.type
_entity_poly.pdbx_seq_one_letter_code
_entity_poly.pdbx_strand_id
1 'polypeptide(L)'
;MKITGSVLVVLAFCFTSHAQTDDDRNAVKQASLDYIEAVYNVNPAQAERSVHPELVKRGFFIKKGETAYSPHAMTFVQLVELSKNYNRNGAVPKDAPKEVVVFDVEDQTASVKVTAIWGIDYMHLAKYDGKWKIINILWQTPPKKGK
;
A
#
# COMPACT_ATOMS: atom_id res chain seq x y z
N MET A 1 -20.10 52.83 -38.37
CA MET A 1 -19.26 53.10 -37.19
C MET A 1 -19.07 51.79 -36.43
N LYS A 2 -17.86 51.57 -35.90
CA LYS A 2 -17.25 50.26 -35.61
C LYS A 2 -17.84 49.53 -34.40
N ILE A 3 -17.69 48.21 -34.47
CA ILE A 3 -18.04 47.13 -33.54
C ILE A 3 -17.24 47.25 -32.23
N THR A 4 -17.84 46.91 -31.09
CA THR A 4 -17.07 46.39 -29.94
C THR A 4 -17.93 45.46 -29.08
N GLY A 5 -17.90 44.17 -29.40
CA GLY A 5 -18.31 43.10 -28.49
C GLY A 5 -17.08 42.68 -27.67
N SER A 6 -17.16 42.76 -26.35
CA SER A 6 -16.12 42.25 -25.46
C SER A 6 -16.30 40.74 -25.28
N VAL A 7 -15.35 39.95 -25.77
CA VAL A 7 -15.24 38.52 -25.45
C VAL A 7 -14.44 38.40 -24.17
N LEU A 8 -15.09 37.97 -23.09
CA LEU A 8 -14.45 37.61 -21.84
C LEU A 8 -13.85 36.20 -21.98
N VAL A 9 -12.55 36.12 -22.24
CA VAL A 9 -11.82 34.85 -22.22
C VAL A 9 -11.54 34.48 -20.76
N VAL A 10 -12.27 33.50 -20.23
CA VAL A 10 -11.96 32.90 -18.93
C VAL A 10 -10.81 31.91 -19.15
N LEU A 11 -9.59 32.31 -18.78
CA LEU A 11 -8.47 31.37 -18.62
C LEU A 11 -8.76 30.50 -17.38
N ALA A 12 -9.27 29.30 -17.59
CA ALA A 12 -9.26 28.25 -16.58
C ALA A 12 -7.80 27.79 -16.40
N PHE A 13 -7.14 28.30 -15.37
CA PHE A 13 -5.82 27.82 -14.97
C PHE A 13 -5.92 26.36 -14.50
N CYS A 14 -5.20 25.46 -15.17
CA CYS A 14 -5.00 24.07 -14.78
C CYS A 14 -4.15 23.98 -13.49
N PHE A 15 -4.76 24.21 -12.32
CA PHE A 15 -4.12 23.94 -11.02
C PHE A 15 -4.38 22.50 -10.51
N THR A 16 -4.98 21.64 -11.32
CA THR A 16 -5.46 20.32 -10.90
C THR A 16 -4.36 19.27 -10.76
N SER A 17 -3.21 19.41 -11.42
CA SER A 17 -2.18 18.36 -11.48
C SER A 17 -1.40 18.14 -10.17
N HIS A 18 -1.11 19.22 -9.43
CA HIS A 18 -0.31 19.13 -8.19
C HIS A 18 -1.16 18.75 -6.98
N ALA A 19 -2.39 19.29 -6.87
CA ALA A 19 -3.31 18.92 -5.79
C ALA A 19 -3.75 17.45 -5.92
N GLN A 20 -3.98 16.97 -7.15
CA GLN A 20 -4.32 15.57 -7.40
C GLN A 20 -3.18 14.62 -7.02
N THR A 21 -1.91 15.00 -7.21
CA THR A 21 -0.76 14.17 -6.84
C THR A 21 -0.51 14.13 -5.34
N ASP A 22 -0.74 15.22 -4.59
CA ASP A 22 -0.69 15.20 -3.12
C ASP A 22 -1.82 14.35 -2.51
N ASP A 23 -3.04 14.47 -3.04
CA ASP A 23 -4.18 13.64 -2.64
C ASP A 23 -3.94 12.15 -2.96
N ASP A 24 -3.40 11.85 -4.14
CA ASP A 24 -3.07 10.49 -4.53
C ASP A 24 -1.93 9.92 -3.68
N ARG A 25 -0.90 10.70 -3.37
CA ARG A 25 0.17 10.28 -2.46
C ARG A 25 -0.35 9.96 -1.07
N ASN A 26 -1.28 10.76 -0.54
CA ASN A 26 -1.94 10.49 0.73
C ASN A 26 -2.83 9.25 0.67
N ALA A 27 -3.58 9.06 -0.41
CA ALA A 27 -4.43 7.89 -0.62
C ALA A 27 -3.62 6.59 -0.76
N VAL A 28 -2.50 6.63 -1.48
CA VAL A 28 -1.53 5.52 -1.58
C VAL A 28 -0.99 5.18 -0.19
N LYS A 29 -0.54 6.19 0.56
CA LYS A 29 -0.05 5.99 1.93
C LYS A 29 -1.12 5.36 2.82
N GLN A 30 -2.36 5.84 2.73
CA GLN A 30 -3.47 5.31 3.52
C GLN A 30 -3.80 3.86 3.15
N ALA A 31 -3.83 3.50 1.86
CA ALA A 31 -4.05 2.12 1.42
C ALA A 31 -2.95 1.18 1.96
N SER A 32 -1.69 1.63 1.98
CA SER A 32 -0.59 0.88 2.58
C SER A 32 -0.68 0.75 4.10
N LEU A 33 -1.12 1.81 4.80
CA LEU A 33 -1.39 1.74 6.24
C LEU A 33 -2.54 0.79 6.56
N ASP A 34 -3.63 0.88 5.80
CA ASP A 34 -4.81 0.02 5.95
C ASP A 34 -4.44 -1.47 5.83
N TYR A 35 -3.53 -1.82 4.93
CA TYR A 35 -3.03 -3.18 4.80
C TYR A 35 -2.32 -3.68 6.08
N ILE A 36 -1.49 -2.84 6.71
CA ILE A 36 -0.79 -3.21 7.94
C ILE A 36 -1.79 -3.33 9.10
N GLU A 37 -2.65 -2.33 9.22
CA GLU A 37 -3.64 -2.22 10.28
C GLU A 37 -4.71 -3.30 10.21
N ALA A 38 -5.08 -3.75 9.02
CA ALA A 38 -5.97 -4.89 8.85
C ALA A 38 -5.45 -6.15 9.53
N VAL A 39 -4.14 -6.40 9.43
CA VAL A 39 -3.48 -7.55 10.04
C VAL A 39 -3.31 -7.35 11.55
N TYR A 40 -2.90 -6.15 11.98
CA TYR A 40 -2.69 -5.85 13.40
C TYR A 40 -3.98 -5.79 14.20
N ASN A 41 -5.04 -5.20 13.63
CA ASN A 41 -6.31 -4.98 14.32
C ASN A 41 -7.33 -6.11 14.09
N VAL A 42 -6.92 -7.19 13.41
CA VAL A 42 -7.79 -8.33 13.11
C VAL A 42 -9.03 -7.91 12.31
N ASN A 43 -8.82 -7.10 11.26
CA ASN A 43 -9.88 -6.46 10.48
C ASN A 43 -9.82 -6.90 9.00
N PRO A 44 -10.43 -8.03 8.63
CA PRO A 44 -10.43 -8.53 7.25
C PRO A 44 -11.08 -7.56 6.25
N ALA A 45 -12.14 -6.84 6.65
CA ALA A 45 -12.78 -5.86 5.77
C ALA A 45 -11.82 -4.71 5.41
N GLN A 46 -10.91 -4.34 6.32
CA GLN A 46 -9.86 -3.36 6.04
C GLN A 46 -8.79 -3.91 5.06
N ALA A 47 -8.52 -5.22 5.07
CA ALA A 47 -7.67 -5.86 4.06
C ALA A 47 -8.35 -5.83 2.67
N GLU A 48 -9.63 -6.18 2.59
CA GLU A 48 -10.39 -6.21 1.33
C GLU A 48 -10.49 -4.82 0.68
N ARG A 49 -10.58 -3.74 1.47
CA ARG A 49 -10.57 -2.37 0.93
C ARG A 49 -9.19 -1.90 0.48
N SER A 50 -8.08 -2.42 1.01
CA SER A 50 -6.72 -1.95 0.71
C SER A 50 -6.05 -2.74 -0.42
N VAL A 51 -6.49 -3.96 -0.68
CA VAL A 51 -5.83 -4.89 -1.60
C VAL A 51 -6.74 -5.31 -2.74
N HIS A 52 -6.18 -5.45 -3.95
CA HIS A 52 -6.91 -5.93 -5.12
C HIS A 52 -7.11 -7.46 -5.03
N PRO A 53 -8.26 -8.02 -5.47
CA PRO A 53 -8.50 -9.47 -5.47
C PRO A 53 -7.45 -10.29 -6.24
N GLU A 54 -6.82 -9.70 -7.25
CA GLU A 54 -5.73 -10.32 -8.03
C GLU A 54 -4.33 -10.13 -7.41
N LEU A 55 -4.25 -9.89 -6.10
CA LEU A 55 -2.97 -9.73 -5.40
C LEU A 55 -2.00 -10.87 -5.73
N VAL A 56 -0.77 -10.48 -6.11
CA VAL A 56 0.39 -11.37 -6.12
C VAL A 56 1.35 -10.95 -5.01
N LYS A 57 1.35 -11.70 -3.89
CA LYS A 57 2.35 -11.55 -2.82
C LYS A 57 3.32 -12.72 -2.85
N ARG A 58 4.62 -12.42 -2.95
CA ARG A 58 5.71 -13.41 -2.97
C ARG A 58 6.91 -12.87 -2.23
N GLY A 59 7.72 -13.74 -1.65
CA GLY A 59 8.81 -13.28 -0.83
C GLY A 59 9.59 -14.39 -0.16
N PHE A 60 10.36 -14.00 0.86
CA PHE A 60 11.34 -14.86 1.48
C PHE A 60 11.27 -14.79 3.01
N PHE A 61 11.25 -15.94 3.67
CA PHE A 61 11.26 -16.02 5.12
C PHE A 61 12.34 -16.98 5.61
N ILE A 62 12.81 -16.76 6.83
CA ILE A 62 13.70 -17.70 7.51
C ILE A 62 12.83 -18.56 8.44
N LYS A 63 12.85 -19.88 8.23
CA LYS A 63 12.16 -20.83 9.11
C LYS A 63 12.80 -20.85 10.48
N LYS A 64 12.01 -21.18 11.51
CA LYS A 64 12.52 -21.31 12.88
C LYS A 64 13.64 -22.37 12.92
N GLY A 65 14.82 -21.97 13.39
CA GLY A 65 16.00 -22.84 13.49
C GLY A 65 16.86 -22.90 12.22
N GLU A 66 16.48 -22.21 11.14
CA GLU A 66 17.27 -22.14 9.92
C GLU A 66 17.96 -20.77 9.78
N THR A 67 18.94 -20.71 8.87
CA THR A 67 19.62 -19.45 8.49
C THR A 67 19.38 -19.08 7.03
N ALA A 68 18.93 -20.03 6.20
CA ALA A 68 18.64 -19.80 4.79
C ALA A 68 17.24 -19.18 4.60
N TYR A 69 17.07 -18.43 3.51
CA TYR A 69 15.77 -17.93 3.10
C TYR A 69 15.02 -19.03 2.34
N SER A 70 13.74 -19.19 2.66
CA SER A 70 12.77 -20.03 1.95
C SER A 70 11.77 -19.14 1.21
N PRO A 71 11.39 -19.47 -0.04
CA PRO A 71 10.35 -18.74 -0.75
C PRO A 71 8.98 -18.98 -0.14
N HIS A 72 8.11 -17.98 -0.19
CA HIS A 72 6.72 -18.07 0.23
C HIS A 72 5.83 -17.13 -0.60
N ALA A 73 4.70 -17.64 -1.05
CA ALA A 73 3.68 -16.88 -1.77
C ALA A 73 2.38 -16.85 -0.97
N MET A 74 1.61 -15.78 -1.16
CA MET A 74 0.33 -15.54 -0.50
C MET A 74 -0.65 -14.92 -1.51
N THR A 75 -1.86 -15.46 -1.56
CA THR A 75 -2.97 -14.93 -2.37
C THR A 75 -3.78 -13.89 -1.58
N PHE A 76 -4.69 -13.18 -2.27
CA PHE A 76 -5.67 -12.31 -1.63
C PHE A 76 -6.47 -13.03 -0.52
N VAL A 77 -7.02 -14.21 -0.82
CA VAL A 77 -7.81 -14.99 0.15
C VAL A 77 -6.99 -15.35 1.39
N GLN A 78 -5.73 -15.75 1.20
CA GLN A 78 -4.82 -16.06 2.30
C GLN A 78 -4.47 -14.81 3.12
N LEU A 79 -4.34 -13.64 2.49
CA LEU A 79 -4.12 -12.37 3.20
C LEU A 79 -5.34 -11.95 4.01
N VAL A 80 -6.55 -12.10 3.46
CA VAL A 80 -7.79 -11.83 4.20
C VAL A 80 -7.90 -12.77 5.39
N GLU A 81 -7.56 -14.04 5.22
CA GLU A 81 -7.54 -15.01 6.33
C GLU A 81 -6.45 -14.70 7.36
N LEU A 82 -5.27 -14.25 6.92
CA LEU A 82 -4.21 -13.76 7.82
C LEU A 82 -4.75 -12.60 8.67
N SER A 83 -5.49 -11.68 8.07
CA SER A 83 -6.10 -10.52 8.74
C SER A 83 -7.22 -10.89 9.72
N LYS A 84 -7.70 -12.14 9.72
CA LYS A 84 -8.63 -12.65 10.75
C LYS A 84 -7.92 -13.31 11.92
N ASN A 85 -6.66 -13.71 11.75
CA ASN A 85 -6.02 -14.66 12.66
C ASN A 85 -4.71 -14.17 13.27
N TYR A 86 -3.94 -13.36 12.55
CA TYR A 86 -2.56 -13.04 12.90
C TYR A 86 -2.39 -12.51 14.32
N ASN A 87 -3.25 -11.56 14.72
CA ASN A 87 -3.20 -10.94 16.03
C ASN A 87 -4.40 -11.30 16.95
N ARG A 88 -5.10 -12.41 16.71
CA ARG A 88 -6.28 -12.80 17.52
C ARG A 88 -6.01 -12.88 19.02
N ASN A 89 -4.79 -13.27 19.39
CA ASN A 89 -4.38 -13.42 20.78
C ASN A 89 -3.69 -12.17 21.35
N GLY A 90 -3.65 -11.06 20.60
CA GLY A 90 -3.00 -9.82 21.03
C GLY A 90 -1.46 -9.93 21.14
N ALA A 91 -0.84 -10.78 20.33
CA ALA A 91 0.61 -11.01 20.36
C ALA A 91 1.44 -9.90 19.68
N VAL A 92 0.82 -9.05 18.85
CA VAL A 92 1.47 -7.89 18.24
C VAL A 92 1.61 -6.78 19.28
N PRO A 93 2.84 -6.33 19.61
CA PRO A 93 3.07 -5.22 20.52
C PRO A 93 2.44 -3.91 20.03
N LYS A 94 2.08 -3.01 20.97
CA LYS A 94 1.49 -1.71 20.64
C LYS A 94 2.45 -0.79 19.87
N ASP A 95 3.75 -0.99 20.07
CA ASP A 95 4.86 -0.29 19.41
C ASP A 95 5.43 -1.07 18.22
N ALA A 96 4.71 -2.10 17.74
CA ALA A 96 5.11 -2.84 16.55
C ALA A 96 5.34 -1.88 15.36
N PRO A 97 6.38 -2.13 14.52
CA PRO A 97 6.67 -1.29 13.38
C PRO A 97 5.44 -1.12 12.47
N LYS A 98 5.19 0.12 12.04
CA LYS A 98 4.12 0.49 11.10
C LYS A 98 4.57 1.71 10.32
N GLU A 99 5.51 1.51 9.41
CA GLU A 99 6.08 2.60 8.61
C GLU A 99 5.75 2.41 7.14
N VAL A 100 5.46 3.54 6.48
CA VAL A 100 5.16 3.60 5.05
C VAL A 100 6.04 4.67 4.41
N VAL A 101 6.82 4.27 3.41
CA VAL A 101 7.61 5.15 2.57
C VAL A 101 7.06 5.06 1.15
N VAL A 102 6.42 6.13 0.67
CA VAL A 102 5.95 6.22 -0.71
C VAL A 102 7.10 6.72 -1.58
N PHE A 103 7.60 5.88 -2.47
CA PHE A 103 8.70 6.25 -3.37
C PHE A 103 8.19 7.13 -4.50
N ASP A 104 7.13 6.69 -5.18
CA ASP A 104 6.65 7.33 -6.38
C ASP A 104 5.15 7.13 -6.58
N VAL A 105 4.52 8.09 -7.26
CA VAL A 105 3.09 8.12 -7.57
C VAL A 105 2.89 8.76 -8.94
N GLU A 106 2.34 7.99 -9.86
CA GLU A 106 1.90 8.39 -11.19
C GLU A 106 0.36 8.38 -11.25
N ASP A 107 -0.22 8.74 -12.39
CA ASP A 107 -1.69 8.83 -12.56
C ASP A 107 -2.46 7.55 -12.18
N GLN A 108 -1.86 6.37 -12.42
CA GLN A 108 -2.50 5.07 -12.18
C GLN A 108 -1.65 4.07 -11.40
N THR A 109 -0.39 4.37 -11.11
CA THR A 109 0.53 3.44 -10.45
C THR A 109 1.31 4.12 -9.33
N ALA A 110 1.70 3.35 -8.33
CA ALA A 110 2.56 3.85 -7.25
C ALA A 110 3.47 2.74 -6.71
N SER A 111 4.61 3.15 -6.14
CA SER A 111 5.60 2.27 -5.53
C SER A 111 5.84 2.66 -4.08
N VAL A 112 5.79 1.67 -3.18
CA VAL A 112 5.81 1.88 -1.72
C VAL A 112 6.70 0.84 -1.04
N LYS A 113 7.39 1.23 0.02
CA LYS A 113 7.96 0.33 1.01
C LYS A 113 7.16 0.39 2.31
N VAL A 114 6.85 -0.77 2.86
CA VAL A 114 6.25 -0.95 4.18
C VAL A 114 7.25 -1.65 5.10
N THR A 115 7.38 -1.14 6.32
CA THR A 115 8.06 -1.83 7.43
C THR A 115 7.02 -2.23 8.47
N ALA A 116 6.93 -3.53 8.74
CA ALA A 116 6.02 -4.13 9.70
C ALA A 116 6.77 -5.15 10.59
N ILE A 117 6.10 -5.68 11.61
CA ILE A 117 6.69 -6.64 12.55
C ILE A 117 7.14 -7.93 11.86
N TRP A 118 6.48 -8.33 10.78
CA TRP A 118 6.87 -9.48 9.97
C TRP A 118 8.04 -9.22 9.03
N GLY A 119 8.45 -7.96 8.82
CA GLY A 119 9.56 -7.58 7.95
C GLY A 119 9.26 -6.44 6.99
N ILE A 120 9.78 -6.56 5.78
CA ILE A 120 9.77 -5.52 4.75
C ILE A 120 8.94 -5.97 3.56
N ASP A 121 8.02 -5.12 3.12
CA ASP A 121 7.23 -5.31 1.92
C ASP A 121 7.54 -4.19 0.93
N TYR A 122 7.94 -4.54 -0.29
CA TYR A 122 7.95 -3.63 -1.44
C TYR A 122 6.67 -3.86 -2.24
N MET A 123 5.91 -2.79 -2.44
CA MET A 123 4.55 -2.86 -2.94
C MET A 123 4.38 -2.02 -4.19
N HIS A 124 3.56 -2.53 -5.11
CA HIS A 124 3.01 -1.72 -6.19
C HIS A 124 1.51 -1.61 -6.01
N LEU A 125 1.02 -0.38 -6.11
CA LEU A 125 -0.40 -0.06 -6.09
C LEU A 125 -0.83 0.39 -7.49
N ALA A 126 -2.10 0.15 -7.80
CA ALA A 126 -2.75 0.69 -8.98
C ALA A 126 -4.11 1.31 -8.62
N LYS A 127 -4.54 2.27 -9.43
CA LYS A 127 -5.78 3.03 -9.24
C LYS A 127 -6.93 2.36 -10.02
N TYR A 128 -7.89 1.79 -9.31
CA TYR A 128 -9.09 1.15 -9.87
C TYR A 128 -10.32 1.94 -9.44
N ASP A 129 -11.13 2.41 -10.39
CA ASP A 129 -12.34 3.18 -10.14
C ASP A 129 -12.11 4.35 -9.15
N GLY A 130 -10.99 5.05 -9.32
CA GLY A 130 -10.57 6.16 -8.47
C GLY A 130 -10.00 5.75 -7.10
N LYS A 131 -9.84 4.46 -6.82
CA LYS A 131 -9.34 3.93 -5.54
C LYS A 131 -7.99 3.25 -5.70
N TRP A 132 -7.05 3.60 -4.84
CA TRP A 132 -5.74 2.96 -4.79
C TRP A 132 -5.84 1.59 -4.11
N LYS A 133 -5.30 0.56 -4.78
CA LYS A 133 -5.28 -0.82 -4.30
C LYS A 133 -3.89 -1.41 -4.48
N ILE A 134 -3.43 -2.16 -3.48
CA ILE A 134 -2.20 -2.95 -3.60
C ILE A 134 -2.47 -4.16 -4.50
N ILE A 135 -1.66 -4.35 -5.53
CA ILE A 135 -1.79 -5.48 -6.46
C ILE A 135 -0.55 -6.38 -6.50
N ASN A 136 0.64 -5.86 -6.17
CA ASN A 136 1.86 -6.65 -6.06
C ASN A 136 2.57 -6.38 -4.73
N ILE A 137 3.09 -7.45 -4.10
CA ILE A 137 3.93 -7.36 -2.90
C ILE A 137 5.13 -8.30 -3.05
N LEU A 138 6.34 -7.76 -2.99
CA LEU A 138 7.58 -8.51 -2.79
C LEU A 138 8.04 -8.33 -1.34
N TRP A 139 8.07 -9.41 -0.56
CA TRP A 139 8.33 -9.32 0.88
C TRP A 139 9.54 -10.12 1.35
N GLN A 140 10.07 -9.77 2.53
CA GLN A 140 10.93 -10.66 3.29
C GLN A 140 10.81 -10.45 4.81
N THR A 141 11.19 -11.46 5.60
CA THR A 141 11.44 -11.29 7.05
C THR A 141 12.50 -10.20 7.32
N PRO A 142 12.57 -9.62 8.54
CA PRO A 142 13.54 -8.58 8.84
C PRO A 142 14.96 -8.95 8.38
N PRO A 143 15.75 -8.00 7.86
CA PRO A 143 17.11 -8.27 7.42
C PRO A 143 17.93 -8.92 8.53
N LYS A 144 18.84 -9.83 8.14
CA LYS A 144 19.85 -10.34 9.07
C LYS A 144 20.67 -9.15 9.62
N LYS A 145 20.97 -9.16 10.92
CA LYS A 145 21.82 -8.14 11.55
C LYS A 145 23.15 -8.02 10.78
N GLY A 146 23.59 -6.80 10.47
CA GLY A 146 24.87 -6.53 9.80
C GLY A 146 24.80 -6.39 8.27
N LYS A 147 23.62 -6.13 7.71
CA LYS A 147 23.42 -5.61 6.35
C LYS A 147 22.75 -4.25 6.42
#